data_AF-A0AAT9GS72-F1
#
_entry.id   AF-A0AAT9GS72-F1
#
_cell.length_a   1.000
_cell.length_b   1.000
_cell.length_c   1.000
_cell.angle_alpha   90.00
_cell.angle_beta   90.00
_cell.angle_gamma   90.00
#
_symmetry.space_group_name_H-M   'P 1'
#
loop_
_entity.id
_entity.type
_entity.pdbx_description
1 polymer ?
#
loop_
_entity_poly.entity_id
_entity_poly.type
_entity_poly.pdbx_seq_one_letter_code
_entity_poly.pdbx_strand_id
1 'polypeptide(L)'
;MIKIRINKEEELFGKLVKMGEDIKVACDTLKQLVQGVIYNNDDAINSNLVKIKTITEKIAMNREEVLELLYSGAFLPDFKEAMVMLTQALYHTGTSIKDSARSLASRKPSEKCVISVKESILSYLSIIQEASEKMITMLSTLSRDMQEALKIGREIQMLERAGDDMKDTLITKLYELEKEIDLITILQMRDVIFFLDDILDSMEEATLSVEILYATLKA
;
A
#
# COMPACT_ATOMS: atom_id res chain seq x y z
N MET A 1 -9.45 39.41 -15.64
CA MET A 1 -8.91 38.06 -15.36
C MET A 1 -9.95 37.29 -14.57
N ILE A 2 -10.64 36.35 -15.22
CA ILE A 2 -11.56 35.42 -14.55
C ILE A 2 -10.66 34.46 -13.75
N LYS A 3 -10.56 34.66 -12.44
CA LYS A 3 -9.99 33.65 -11.54
C LYS A 3 -10.96 32.48 -11.54
N ILE A 4 -10.67 31.45 -12.34
CA ILE A 4 -11.28 30.13 -12.16
C ILE A 4 -10.92 29.73 -10.73
N ARG A 5 -11.88 29.80 -9.81
CA ARG A 5 -11.73 29.26 -8.46
C ARG A 5 -11.68 27.75 -8.65
N ILE A 6 -10.47 27.20 -8.76
CA ILE A 6 -10.26 25.76 -8.57
C ILE A 6 -10.81 25.45 -7.18
N ASN A 7 -11.76 24.52 -7.11
CA ASN A 7 -12.27 24.06 -5.84
C ASN A 7 -11.14 23.30 -5.13
N LYS A 8 -10.61 23.86 -4.04
CA LYS A 8 -9.48 23.26 -3.30
C LYS A 8 -9.79 21.84 -2.81
N GLU A 9 -11.06 21.52 -2.53
CA GLU A 9 -11.50 20.17 -2.18
C GLU A 9 -11.40 19.22 -3.37
N GLU A 10 -11.80 19.66 -4.56
CA GLU A 10 -11.71 18.86 -5.78
C GLU A 10 -10.24 18.56 -6.13
N GLU A 11 -9.36 19.56 -5.98
CA GLU A 11 -7.92 19.39 -6.14
C GLU A 11 -7.34 18.39 -5.12
N LEU A 12 -7.73 18.50 -3.84
CA LEU A 12 -7.32 17.59 -2.78
C LEU A 12 -7.74 16.15 -3.08
N PHE A 13 -9.02 15.91 -3.39
CA PHE A 13 -9.51 14.57 -3.71
C PHE A 13 -8.86 14.01 -4.98
N GLY A 14 -8.65 14.84 -6.00
CA GLY A 14 -7.92 14.44 -7.21
C GLY A 14 -6.50 13.95 -6.90
N LYS A 15 -5.78 14.64 -6.00
CA LYS A 15 -4.45 14.22 -5.55
C LYS A 15 -4.47 12.93 -4.75
N LEU A 16 -5.45 12.75 -3.85
CA LEU A 16 -5.61 11.51 -3.08
C LEU A 16 -5.88 10.31 -4.00
N VAL A 17 -6.80 10.45 -4.96
CA VAL A 17 -7.05 9.42 -5.98
C VAL A 17 -5.77 9.10 -6.75
N LYS A 18 -4.99 10.13 -7.11
CA LYS A 18 -3.72 9.93 -7.80
C LYS A 18 -2.71 9.14 -6.97
N MET A 19 -2.63 9.37 -5.65
CA MET A 19 -1.81 8.55 -4.75
C MET A 19 -2.28 7.09 -4.76
N GLY A 20 -3.60 6.85 -4.70
CA GLY A 20 -4.17 5.50 -4.80
C GLY A 20 -3.82 4.78 -6.10
N GLU A 21 -3.89 5.48 -7.23
CA GLU A 21 -3.47 4.93 -8.54
C GLU A 21 -1.99 4.53 -8.54
N ASP A 22 -1.13 5.42 -8.04
CA ASP A 22 0.31 5.18 -7.97
C ASP A 22 0.63 4.01 -7.01
N ILE A 23 -0.10 3.87 -5.90
CA ILE A 23 -0.02 2.71 -4.98
C ILE A 23 -0.36 1.42 -5.71
N LYS A 24 -1.48 1.36 -6.45
CA LYS A 24 -1.84 0.16 -7.22
C LYS A 24 -0.74 -0.22 -8.22
N VAL A 25 -0.21 0.75 -8.95
CA VAL A 25 0.89 0.50 -9.90
C VAL A 25 2.13 -0.03 -9.16
N ALA A 26 2.42 0.48 -7.96
CA ALA A 26 3.51 -0.01 -7.13
C ALA A 26 3.26 -1.46 -6.63
N CYS A 27 2.04 -1.81 -6.20
CA CYS A 27 1.65 -3.18 -5.85
C CYS A 27 1.80 -4.15 -7.03
N ASP A 28 1.31 -3.75 -8.21
CA ASP A 28 1.44 -4.52 -9.44
C ASP A 28 2.92 -4.75 -9.80
N THR A 29 3.74 -3.72 -9.63
CA THR A 29 5.19 -3.80 -9.88
C THR A 29 5.91 -4.67 -8.85
N LEU A 30 5.48 -4.64 -7.57
CA LEU A 30 6.02 -5.52 -6.52
C LEU A 30 5.75 -7.00 -6.87
N LYS A 31 4.55 -7.33 -7.34
CA LYS A 31 4.25 -8.68 -7.81
C LYS A 31 5.16 -9.11 -8.97
N GLN A 32 5.43 -8.22 -9.91
CA GLN A 32 6.37 -8.50 -11.02
C GLN A 32 7.81 -8.69 -10.51
N LEU A 33 8.24 -7.93 -9.51
CA LEU A 33 9.56 -8.10 -8.87
C LEU A 33 9.66 -9.49 -8.21
N VAL A 34 8.63 -9.88 -7.45
CA VAL A 34 8.55 -11.20 -6.80
C VAL A 34 8.57 -12.33 -7.84
N GLN A 35 7.84 -12.18 -8.94
CA GLN A 35 7.92 -13.11 -10.07
C GLN A 35 9.33 -13.18 -10.66
N GLY A 36 10.02 -12.03 -10.77
CA GLY A 36 11.43 -11.98 -11.17
C GLY A 36 12.31 -12.83 -10.27
N VAL A 37 12.12 -12.75 -8.95
CA VAL A 37 12.85 -13.61 -7.98
C VAL A 37 12.50 -15.09 -8.17
N ILE A 38 11.22 -15.42 -8.28
CA ILE A 38 10.76 -16.81 -8.47
C ILE A 38 11.36 -17.44 -9.74
N TYR A 39 11.47 -16.67 -10.82
CA TYR A 39 11.95 -17.16 -12.11
C TYR A 39 13.43 -16.86 -12.36
N ASN A 40 14.18 -16.40 -11.35
CA ASN A 40 15.60 -16.05 -11.47
C ASN A 40 15.91 -15.06 -12.62
N ASN A 41 15.06 -14.05 -12.79
CA ASN A 41 15.20 -13.02 -13.80
C ASN A 41 15.72 -11.72 -13.19
N ASP A 42 17.05 -11.57 -13.14
CA ASP A 42 17.73 -10.43 -12.52
C ASP A 42 17.39 -9.08 -13.18
N ASP A 43 17.19 -9.07 -14.51
CA ASP A 43 16.79 -7.86 -15.24
C ASP A 43 15.39 -7.39 -14.81
N ALA A 44 14.45 -8.33 -14.62
CA ALA A 44 13.13 -8.03 -14.12
C ALA A 44 13.19 -7.52 -12.67
N ILE A 45 14.03 -8.11 -11.81
CA ILE A 45 14.20 -7.66 -10.42
C ILE A 45 14.71 -6.21 -10.39
N ASN A 46 15.82 -5.94 -11.09
CA ASN A 46 16.46 -4.63 -11.10
C ASN A 46 15.57 -3.55 -11.70
N SER A 47 14.94 -3.83 -12.85
CA SER A 47 14.07 -2.86 -13.52
C SER A 47 12.82 -2.55 -12.68
N ASN A 48 12.21 -3.54 -12.03
CA ASN A 48 11.04 -3.32 -11.18
C ASN A 48 11.40 -2.62 -9.87
N LEU A 49 12.58 -2.87 -9.30
CA LEU A 49 13.06 -2.14 -8.12
C LEU A 49 13.21 -0.64 -8.40
N VAL A 50 13.78 -0.29 -9.57
CA VAL A 50 13.90 1.11 -10.02
C VAL A 50 12.53 1.76 -10.24
N LYS A 51 11.59 1.03 -10.87
CA LYS A 51 10.20 1.51 -11.04
C LYS A 51 9.53 1.78 -9.70
N ILE A 52 9.60 0.86 -8.73
CA ILE A 52 9.00 1.03 -7.39
C ILE A 52 9.59 2.26 -6.70
N LYS A 53 10.92 2.43 -6.75
CA LYS A 53 11.57 3.64 -6.21
C LYS A 53 11.01 4.92 -6.85
N THR A 54 10.86 4.92 -8.17
CA THR A 54 10.36 6.09 -8.91
C THR A 54 8.90 6.41 -8.56
N ILE A 55 8.05 5.39 -8.45
CA ILE A 55 6.63 5.56 -8.09
C ILE A 55 6.50 6.08 -6.65
N THR A 56 7.28 5.53 -5.73
CA THR A 56 7.21 5.92 -4.31
C THR A 56 7.80 7.30 -4.04
N GLU A 57 8.74 7.76 -4.86
CA GLU A 57 9.16 9.17 -4.88
C GLU A 57 8.02 10.10 -5.35
N LYS A 58 7.23 9.70 -6.35
CA LYS A 58 6.04 10.47 -6.77
C LYS A 58 4.97 10.53 -5.68
N ILE A 59 4.71 9.41 -4.99
CA ILE A 59 3.79 9.37 -3.85
C ILE A 59 4.27 10.33 -2.76
N ALA A 60 5.57 10.35 -2.46
CA ALA A 60 6.16 11.27 -1.49
C ALA A 60 5.99 12.75 -1.90
N MET A 61 6.22 13.08 -3.17
CA MET A 61 6.00 14.44 -3.68
C MET A 61 4.53 14.86 -3.57
N ASN A 62 3.61 13.97 -3.98
CA ASN A 62 2.18 14.25 -3.93
C ASN A 62 1.68 14.42 -2.48
N ARG A 63 2.23 13.66 -1.53
CA ARG A 63 2.00 13.86 -0.08
C ARG A 63 2.35 15.29 0.33
N GLU A 64 3.53 15.80 -0.03
CA GLU A 64 3.92 17.17 0.32
C GLU A 64 2.96 18.21 -0.27
N GLU A 65 2.56 18.03 -1.53
CA GLU A 65 1.59 18.92 -2.19
C GLU A 65 0.22 18.89 -1.50
N VAL A 66 -0.26 17.71 -1.08
CA VAL A 66 -1.51 17.57 -0.31
C VAL A 66 -1.41 18.26 1.04
N LEU A 67 -0.30 18.09 1.77
CA LEU A 67 -0.09 18.75 3.05
C LEU A 67 -0.04 20.28 2.90
N GLU A 68 0.63 20.81 1.87
CA GLU A 68 0.65 22.23 1.56
C GLU A 68 -0.76 22.78 1.27
N LEU A 69 -1.58 22.05 0.51
CA LEU A 69 -2.97 22.40 0.26
C LEU A 69 -3.79 22.45 1.56
N LEU A 70 -3.64 21.45 2.43
CA LEU A 70 -4.35 21.37 3.71
C LEU A 70 -3.95 22.51 4.67
N TYR A 71 -2.66 22.84 4.75
CA TYR A 71 -2.18 23.92 5.62
C TYR A 71 -2.53 25.32 5.08
N SER A 72 -2.46 25.53 3.76
CA SER A 72 -2.82 26.80 3.11
C SER A 72 -4.33 27.00 2.89
N GLY A 73 -5.11 25.92 3.01
CA GLY A 73 -6.56 25.92 2.82
C GLY A 73 -7.33 26.35 4.07
N ALA A 74 -8.48 26.99 3.86
CA ALA A 74 -9.44 27.31 4.91
C ALA A 74 -10.40 26.13 5.17
N PHE A 75 -9.85 24.94 5.40
CA PHE A 75 -10.63 23.75 5.76
C PHE A 75 -10.96 23.74 7.25
N LEU A 76 -12.04 23.05 7.63
CA LEU A 76 -12.39 22.80 9.03
C LEU A 76 -11.30 21.95 9.71
N PRO A 77 -11.00 22.17 11.00
CA PRO A 77 -9.96 21.42 11.72
C PRO A 77 -10.11 19.90 11.61
N ASP A 78 -11.30 19.37 11.88
CA ASP A 78 -11.56 17.93 11.87
C ASP A 78 -11.40 17.32 10.46
N PHE A 79 -11.80 18.07 9.43
CA PHE A 79 -11.57 17.68 8.04
C PHE A 79 -10.07 17.64 7.73
N LYS A 80 -9.30 18.64 8.18
CA LYS A 80 -7.85 18.66 7.97
C LYS A 80 -7.19 17.46 8.63
N GLU A 81 -7.53 17.17 9.87
CA GLU A 81 -6.98 16.04 10.62
C GLU A 81 -7.23 14.72 9.88
N ALA A 82 -8.47 14.44 9.52
CA ALA A 82 -8.82 13.21 8.78
C ALA A 82 -8.09 13.11 7.43
N MET A 83 -7.97 14.21 6.69
CA MET A 83 -7.24 14.24 5.41
C MET A 83 -5.72 14.09 5.58
N VAL A 84 -5.14 14.66 6.64
CA VAL A 84 -3.73 14.43 6.97
C VAL A 84 -3.51 12.96 7.29
N MET A 85 -4.33 12.35 8.15
CA MET A 85 -4.23 10.94 8.50
C MET A 85 -4.34 10.04 7.26
N LEU A 86 -5.36 10.28 6.43
CA LEU A 86 -5.54 9.55 5.17
C LEU A 86 -4.30 9.68 4.27
N THR A 87 -3.77 10.89 4.12
CA THR A 87 -2.58 11.14 3.29
C THR A 87 -1.35 10.40 3.82
N GLN A 88 -1.17 10.35 5.14
CA GLN A 88 -0.05 9.62 5.75
C GLN A 88 -0.20 8.11 5.57
N ALA A 89 -1.39 7.56 5.75
CA ALA A 89 -1.65 6.13 5.52
C ALA A 89 -1.30 5.73 4.08
N LEU A 90 -1.76 6.50 3.08
CA LEU A 90 -1.40 6.26 1.67
C LEU A 90 0.11 6.34 1.42
N TYR A 91 0.79 7.30 2.05
CA TYR A 91 2.25 7.41 1.97
C TYR A 91 2.95 6.20 2.59
N HIS A 92 2.49 5.75 3.77
CA HIS A 92 3.03 4.58 4.47
C HIS A 92 2.86 3.30 3.64
N THR A 93 1.71 3.11 2.99
CA THR A 93 1.51 2.01 2.03
C THR A 93 2.61 2.01 0.96
N GLY A 94 2.90 3.18 0.38
CA GLY A 94 3.98 3.33 -0.60
C GLY A 94 5.37 3.01 -0.04
N THR A 95 5.66 3.40 1.20
CA THR A 95 6.94 3.07 1.85
C THR A 95 7.09 1.58 2.13
N SER A 96 6.04 0.92 2.61
CA SER A 96 6.05 -0.53 2.86
C SER A 96 6.26 -1.34 1.59
N ILE A 97 5.65 -0.93 0.46
CA ILE A 97 5.92 -1.54 -0.86
C ILE A 97 7.41 -1.44 -1.22
N LYS A 98 8.02 -0.26 -1.05
CA LYS A 98 9.43 -0.02 -1.35
C LYS A 98 10.34 -0.84 -0.44
N ASP A 99 10.02 -0.95 0.84
CA ASP A 99 10.86 -1.65 1.80
C ASP A 99 10.73 -3.17 1.66
N SER A 100 9.55 -3.69 1.30
CA SER A 100 9.36 -5.07 0.83
C SER A 100 10.24 -5.38 -0.39
N ALA A 101 10.16 -4.52 -1.42
CA ALA A 101 10.97 -4.67 -2.64
C ALA A 101 12.47 -4.65 -2.37
N ARG A 102 12.93 -3.74 -1.50
CA ARG A 102 14.34 -3.63 -1.10
C ARG A 102 14.80 -4.84 -0.32
N SER A 103 14.02 -5.30 0.66
CA SER A 103 14.36 -6.48 1.45
C SER A 103 14.54 -7.67 0.51
N LEU A 104 13.59 -7.88 -0.41
CA LEU A 104 13.63 -8.97 -1.37
C LEU A 104 14.80 -8.88 -2.37
N ALA A 105 15.10 -7.69 -2.88
CA ALA A 105 16.16 -7.49 -3.88
C ALA A 105 17.58 -7.32 -3.30
N SER A 106 17.70 -7.13 -1.97
CA SER A 106 19.00 -6.87 -1.30
C SER A 106 20.02 -7.97 -1.51
N ARG A 107 19.56 -9.23 -1.55
CA ARG A 107 20.34 -10.39 -1.97
C ARG A 107 19.40 -11.46 -2.53
N LYS A 108 19.96 -12.39 -3.30
CA LYS A 108 19.22 -13.56 -3.77
C LYS A 108 18.85 -14.48 -2.59
N PRO A 109 17.55 -14.72 -2.31
CA PRO A 109 17.15 -15.68 -1.29
C PRO A 109 17.47 -17.12 -1.73
N SER A 110 17.54 -18.05 -0.77
CA SER A 110 17.69 -19.48 -1.09
C SER A 110 16.59 -19.96 -2.03
N GLU A 111 16.95 -20.63 -3.12
CA GLU A 111 16.01 -21.19 -4.10
C GLU A 111 14.98 -22.11 -3.44
N LYS A 112 15.44 -22.94 -2.49
CA LYS A 112 14.58 -23.82 -1.70
C LYS A 112 13.50 -23.04 -0.94
N CYS A 113 13.89 -21.91 -0.33
CA CYS A 113 12.94 -21.04 0.36
C CYS A 113 11.91 -20.48 -0.63
N VAL A 114 12.38 -19.90 -1.75
CA VAL A 114 11.52 -19.28 -2.77
C VAL A 114 10.49 -20.27 -3.30
N ILE A 115 10.91 -21.49 -3.63
CA ILE A 115 10.00 -22.56 -4.10
C ILE A 115 8.97 -22.91 -3.02
N SER A 116 9.42 -23.09 -1.77
CA SER A 116 8.53 -23.47 -0.67
C SER A 116 7.43 -22.44 -0.43
N VAL A 117 7.73 -21.14 -0.44
CA VAL A 117 6.77 -20.08 -0.09
C VAL A 117 6.06 -19.46 -1.30
N LYS A 118 6.44 -19.83 -2.53
CA LYS A 118 5.96 -19.25 -3.79
C LYS A 118 4.46 -19.00 -3.85
N GLU A 119 3.66 -20.06 -3.73
CA GLU A 119 2.21 -19.98 -3.93
C GLU A 119 1.54 -19.11 -2.86
N SER A 120 2.02 -19.20 -1.62
CA SER A 120 1.52 -18.41 -0.50
C SER A 120 1.84 -16.92 -0.70
N ILE A 121 3.07 -16.56 -1.08
CA ILE A 121 3.44 -15.16 -1.38
C ILE A 121 2.63 -14.61 -2.56
N LEU A 122 2.47 -15.38 -3.64
CA LEU A 122 1.69 -14.93 -4.81
C LEU A 122 0.20 -14.74 -4.48
N SER A 123 -0.34 -15.57 -3.60
CA SER A 123 -1.70 -15.41 -3.08
C SER A 123 -1.81 -14.13 -2.25
N TYR A 124 -0.84 -13.86 -1.37
CA TYR A 124 -0.82 -12.67 -0.53
C TYR A 124 -0.77 -11.38 -1.38
N LEU A 125 0.11 -11.36 -2.38
CA LEU A 125 0.20 -10.26 -3.33
C LEU A 125 -1.09 -10.05 -4.12
N SER A 126 -1.88 -11.11 -4.33
CA SER A 126 -3.17 -10.97 -5.01
C SER A 126 -4.22 -10.31 -4.10
N ILE A 127 -4.20 -10.59 -2.79
CA ILE A 127 -5.02 -9.87 -1.79
C ILE A 127 -4.62 -8.38 -1.76
N ILE A 128 -3.32 -8.08 -1.72
CA ILE A 128 -2.80 -6.70 -1.75
C ILE A 128 -3.25 -5.96 -3.02
N GLN A 129 -3.20 -6.62 -4.18
CA GLN A 129 -3.67 -6.02 -5.43
C GLN A 129 -5.16 -5.70 -5.37
N GLU A 130 -5.99 -6.64 -4.90
CA GLU A 130 -7.43 -6.42 -4.74
C GLU A 130 -7.72 -5.26 -3.77
N ALA A 131 -7.02 -5.20 -2.64
CA ALA A 131 -7.14 -4.10 -1.68
C ALA A 131 -6.76 -2.75 -2.31
N SER A 132 -5.69 -2.71 -3.10
CA SER A 132 -5.26 -1.48 -3.81
C SER A 132 -6.29 -0.99 -4.85
N GLU A 133 -7.00 -1.91 -5.52
CA GLU A 133 -8.08 -1.57 -6.44
C GLU A 133 -9.29 -0.99 -5.72
N LYS A 134 -9.68 -1.61 -4.60
CA LYS A 134 -10.74 -1.09 -3.73
C LYS A 134 -10.37 0.25 -3.13
N MET A 135 -9.10 0.47 -2.76
CA MET A 135 -8.62 1.76 -2.25
C MET A 135 -8.83 2.90 -3.26
N ILE A 136 -8.48 2.71 -4.54
CA ILE A 136 -8.75 3.71 -5.58
C ILE A 136 -10.25 4.01 -5.67
N THR A 137 -11.07 2.96 -5.62
CA THR A 137 -12.52 3.09 -5.69
C THR A 137 -13.05 3.88 -4.49
N MET A 138 -12.61 3.56 -3.27
CA MET A 138 -12.95 4.29 -2.04
C MET A 138 -12.61 5.78 -2.17
N LEU A 139 -11.36 6.09 -2.56
CA LEU A 139 -10.89 7.48 -2.71
C LEU A 139 -11.67 8.25 -3.77
N SER A 140 -11.99 7.60 -4.90
CA SER A 140 -12.75 8.20 -6.00
C SER A 140 -14.20 8.50 -5.63
N THR A 141 -14.75 7.74 -4.68
CA THR A 141 -16.15 7.85 -4.25
C THR A 141 -16.32 8.84 -3.10
N LEU A 142 -15.26 9.11 -2.34
CA LEU A 142 -15.27 9.89 -1.11
C LEU A 142 -15.88 11.30 -1.25
N SER A 143 -15.67 11.96 -2.40
CA SER A 143 -16.21 13.31 -2.67
C SER A 143 -17.69 13.33 -3.09
N ARG A 144 -18.27 12.18 -3.44
CA ARG A 144 -19.61 12.09 -4.06
C ARG A 144 -20.58 11.27 -3.23
N ASP A 145 -20.12 10.16 -2.68
CA ASP A 145 -20.90 9.23 -1.87
C ASP A 145 -20.03 8.63 -0.75
N MET A 146 -20.10 9.27 0.41
CA MET A 146 -19.37 8.84 1.60
C MET A 146 -19.88 7.49 2.13
N GLN A 147 -21.16 7.14 1.94
CA GLN A 147 -21.67 5.84 2.38
C GLN A 147 -21.07 4.69 1.57
N GLU A 148 -21.01 4.86 0.25
CA GLU A 148 -20.38 3.85 -0.59
C GLU A 148 -18.87 3.76 -0.33
N ALA A 149 -18.18 4.90 -0.10
CA ALA A 149 -16.78 4.90 0.31
C ALA A 149 -16.54 4.07 1.59
N LEU A 150 -17.39 4.22 2.61
CA LEU A 150 -17.30 3.43 3.85
C LEU A 150 -17.56 1.94 3.63
N LYS A 151 -18.51 1.60 2.76
CA LYS A 151 -18.80 0.21 2.41
C LYS A 151 -17.59 -0.44 1.74
N ILE A 152 -16.94 0.25 0.80
CA ILE A 152 -15.70 -0.20 0.17
C ILE A 152 -14.57 -0.30 1.21
N GLY A 153 -14.48 0.66 2.14
CA GLY A 153 -13.53 0.61 3.26
C GLY A 153 -13.66 -0.67 4.09
N ARG A 154 -14.88 -1.13 4.39
CA ARG A 154 -15.11 -2.41 5.08
C ARG A 154 -14.66 -3.62 4.26
N GLU A 155 -14.74 -3.55 2.94
CA GLU A 155 -14.20 -4.62 2.08
C GLU A 155 -12.67 -4.68 2.15
N ILE A 156 -12.00 -3.53 2.26
CA ILE A 156 -10.54 -3.48 2.49
C ILE A 156 -10.18 -4.06 3.86
N GLN A 157 -10.93 -3.73 4.92
CA GLN A 157 -10.75 -4.33 6.26
C GLN A 157 -10.93 -5.86 6.24
N MET A 158 -11.85 -6.40 5.42
CA MET A 158 -11.97 -7.86 5.28
C MET A 158 -10.76 -8.49 4.57
N LEU A 159 -10.16 -7.78 3.61
CA LEU A 159 -8.96 -8.24 2.91
C LEU A 159 -7.72 -8.19 3.81
N GLU A 160 -7.60 -7.17 4.67
CA GLU A 160 -6.55 -7.07 5.69
C GLU A 160 -6.58 -8.30 6.60
N ARG A 161 -7.73 -8.62 7.24
CA ARG A 161 -7.88 -9.83 8.07
C ARG A 161 -7.51 -11.12 7.35
N ALA A 162 -7.89 -11.25 6.08
CA ALA A 162 -7.53 -12.40 5.26
C ALA A 162 -6.02 -12.45 4.96
N GLY A 163 -5.38 -11.28 4.83
CA GLY A 163 -3.93 -11.14 4.73
C GLY A 163 -3.22 -11.52 6.02
N ASP A 164 -3.76 -11.14 7.17
CA ASP A 164 -3.24 -11.44 8.51
C ASP A 164 -3.18 -12.97 8.76
N ASP A 165 -4.27 -13.69 8.43
CA ASP A 165 -4.30 -15.16 8.46
C ASP A 165 -3.21 -15.78 7.54
N MET A 166 -2.97 -15.14 6.38
CA MET A 166 -1.99 -15.61 5.40
C MET A 166 -0.55 -15.35 5.85
N LYS A 167 -0.29 -14.21 6.50
CA LYS A 167 0.98 -13.88 7.14
C LYS A 167 1.34 -14.91 8.19
N ASP A 168 0.44 -15.24 9.10
CA ASP A 168 0.68 -16.24 10.15
C ASP A 168 1.06 -17.60 9.56
N THR A 169 0.34 -18.01 8.51
CA THR A 169 0.63 -19.23 7.76
C THR A 169 2.01 -19.17 7.10
N LEU A 170 2.35 -18.05 6.45
CA LEU A 170 3.62 -17.83 5.77
C LEU A 170 4.82 -17.83 6.73
N ILE A 171 4.68 -17.16 7.86
CA ILE A 171 5.71 -17.10 8.91
C ILE A 171 5.96 -18.49 9.49
N THR A 172 4.90 -19.23 9.81
CA THR A 172 5.02 -20.61 10.29
C THR A 172 5.78 -21.47 9.29
N LYS A 173 5.37 -21.42 8.02
CA LYS A 173 6.02 -22.17 6.93
C LYS A 173 7.47 -21.76 6.69
N LEU A 174 7.80 -20.49 6.85
CA LEU A 174 9.16 -19.98 6.71
C LEU A 174 10.07 -20.54 7.81
N TYR A 175 9.60 -20.58 9.06
CA TYR A 175 10.39 -21.10 10.17
C TYR A 175 10.50 -22.63 10.18
N GLU A 176 9.54 -23.36 9.61
CA GLU A 176 9.68 -24.81 9.38
C GLU A 176 10.92 -25.16 8.52
N LEU A 177 11.35 -24.25 7.65
CA LEU A 177 12.54 -24.41 6.82
C LEU A 177 13.86 -24.14 7.56
N GLU A 178 13.84 -23.77 8.85
CA GLU A 178 15.02 -23.28 9.57
C GLU A 178 16.23 -24.21 9.47
N LYS A 179 16.00 -25.53 9.51
CA LYS A 179 17.07 -26.53 9.43
C LYS A 179 17.60 -26.76 8.01
N GLU A 180 16.95 -26.20 7.01
CA GLU A 180 17.13 -26.50 5.60
C GLU A 180 17.68 -25.33 4.78
N ILE A 181 17.60 -24.10 5.31
CA ILE A 181 18.07 -22.87 4.66
C ILE A 181 18.90 -22.03 5.64
N ASP A 182 19.65 -21.06 5.12
CA ASP A 182 20.46 -20.19 5.97
C ASP A 182 19.58 -19.17 6.74
N LEU A 183 20.03 -18.81 7.94
CA LEU A 183 19.35 -17.84 8.81
C LEU A 183 19.14 -16.48 8.13
N ILE A 184 20.06 -16.05 7.26
CA ILE A 184 19.95 -14.76 6.57
C ILE A 184 18.76 -14.78 5.59
N THR A 185 18.48 -15.93 4.94
CA THR A 185 17.26 -16.15 4.14
C THR A 185 16.00 -16.08 4.98
N ILE A 186 16.00 -16.72 6.15
CA ILE A 186 14.85 -16.66 7.06
C ILE A 186 14.56 -15.21 7.45
N LEU A 187 15.58 -14.46 7.91
CA LEU A 187 15.40 -13.08 8.34
C LEU A 187 14.93 -12.17 7.20
N GLN A 188 15.53 -12.28 6.01
CA GLN A 188 15.12 -11.51 4.84
C GLN A 188 13.67 -11.79 4.44
N MET A 189 13.28 -13.06 4.36
CA MET A 189 11.93 -13.42 3.94
C MET A 189 10.88 -13.08 5.01
N ARG A 190 11.25 -13.15 6.29
CA ARG A 190 10.40 -12.65 7.39
C ARG A 190 10.16 -11.15 7.23
N ASP A 191 11.21 -10.37 6.99
CA ASP A 191 11.08 -8.94 6.80
C ASP A 191 10.22 -8.63 5.55
N VAL A 192 10.38 -9.38 4.46
CA VAL A 192 9.49 -9.26 3.29
C VAL A 192 8.03 -9.50 3.68
N ILE A 193 7.74 -10.57 4.42
CA ILE A 193 6.37 -10.90 4.85
C ILE A 193 5.79 -9.80 5.74
N PHE A 194 6.55 -9.28 6.70
CA PHE A 194 6.10 -8.17 7.55
C PHE A 194 5.88 -6.89 6.76
N PHE A 195 6.71 -6.57 5.78
CA PHE A 195 6.44 -5.42 4.91
C PHE A 195 5.24 -5.64 3.97
N LEU A 196 4.89 -6.89 3.63
CA LEU A 196 3.64 -7.16 2.89
C LEU A 196 2.40 -6.91 3.76
N ASP A 197 2.52 -7.23 5.04
CA ASP A 197 1.50 -6.98 6.04
C ASP A 197 1.30 -5.48 6.30
N ASP A 198 2.40 -4.75 6.53
CA ASP A 198 2.39 -3.29 6.70
C ASP A 198 1.72 -2.55 5.53
N ILE A 199 1.69 -3.14 4.32
CA ILE A 199 0.96 -2.61 3.18
C ILE A 199 -0.55 -2.67 3.43
N LEU A 200 -1.09 -3.82 3.84
CA LEU A 200 -2.51 -3.98 4.13
C LEU A 200 -2.92 -3.18 5.37
N ASP A 201 -2.11 -3.18 6.42
CA ASP A 201 -2.37 -2.38 7.63
C ASP A 201 -2.48 -0.90 7.28
N SER A 202 -1.54 -0.36 6.49
CA SER A 202 -1.61 1.03 6.03
C SER A 202 -2.84 1.29 5.15
N MET A 203 -3.30 0.28 4.38
CA MET A 203 -4.54 0.40 3.62
C MET A 203 -5.77 0.41 4.54
N GLU A 204 -5.76 -0.35 5.63
CA GLU A 204 -6.80 -0.34 6.67
C GLU A 204 -6.82 1.01 7.40
N GLU A 205 -5.68 1.56 7.80
CA GLU A 205 -5.55 2.88 8.43
C GLU A 205 -6.17 3.99 7.55
N ALA A 206 -6.02 3.88 6.22
CA ALA A 206 -6.68 4.78 5.29
C ALA A 206 -8.21 4.69 5.40
N THR A 207 -8.77 3.49 5.57
CA THR A 207 -10.22 3.30 5.78
C THR A 207 -10.69 3.92 7.10
N LEU A 208 -9.93 3.77 8.18
CA LEU A 208 -10.23 4.36 9.48
C LEU A 208 -10.27 5.88 9.40
N SER A 209 -9.37 6.48 8.62
CA SER A 209 -9.37 7.93 8.36
C SER A 209 -10.66 8.41 7.68
N VAL A 210 -11.23 7.59 6.77
CA VAL A 210 -12.53 7.87 6.13
C VAL A 210 -13.69 7.72 7.13
N GLU A 211 -13.64 6.71 8.00
CA GLU A 211 -14.62 6.50 9.07
C GLU A 211 -14.66 7.68 10.06
N ILE A 212 -13.49 8.17 10.46
CA ILE A 212 -13.34 9.35 11.31
C ILE A 212 -13.95 10.58 10.64
N LEU A 213 -13.62 10.84 9.37
CA LEU A 213 -14.22 11.93 8.62
C LEU A 213 -15.75 11.85 8.59
N TYR A 214 -16.30 10.65 8.38
CA TYR A 214 -17.74 10.48 8.37
C TYR A 214 -18.38 10.75 9.74
N ALA A 215 -17.75 10.29 10.82
CA ALA A 215 -18.23 10.50 12.17
C ALA A 215 -18.27 11.99 12.53
N THR A 216 -17.27 12.77 12.11
CA THR A 216 -17.21 14.22 12.39
C THR A 216 -18.22 15.02 11.57
N LEU A 217 -18.58 14.57 10.35
CA LEU A 217 -19.63 15.20 9.54
C LEU A 217 -21.05 14.96 10.06
N LYS A 218 -21.24 13.98 10.94
CA LYS A 218 -22.53 13.63 11.55
C LYS A 218 -22.78 14.30 12.91
N ALA A 219 -21.72 14.81 13.54
CA ALA A 219 -21.78 15.49 14.83
C ALA A 219 -22.26 16.95 14.68
#